data_AF-A0A955WUH4-F1
#
_entry.id   AF-A0A955WUH4-F1
#
_cell.length_a   1.000
_cell.length_b   1.000
_cell.length_c   1.000
_cell.angle_alpha   90.00
_cell.angle_beta   90.00
_cell.angle_gamma   90.00
#
_symmetry.space_group_name_H-M   'P 1'
#
loop_
_entity.id
_entity.type
_entity.pdbx_description
1 polymer ?
#
loop_
_entity_poly.entity_id
_entity_poly.type
_entity_poly.pdbx_seq_one_letter_code
_entity_poly.pdbx_strand_id
1 'polypeptide(L)'
;MTGGVAIVLHHHLPFIRHPEHDFFLEERWLYEAITETYLPLIQAWRALERDGVPFAFTCSMTPPLVNMLRDELLIGRYRRHLGQMRELADKEVERTADDPRFANVARYYQERLAGFAALFEALGGDIVGEYKRLQDKGHLDIVTCTATHGFLPLMNQDRAAMRAQIEVACRDYERHFSRRPTGIWLAECGYVPKITDELLAEAGVRYFFVDSHGIQHASAAPVYGVYAPLHTPHTGVAAFARDPESSKQVWSSHEGYPGDFDYREYYRDIGYDLDFDYISPYIHPDGIRLNTGLKYHRITGKTDHKEVYDPHRAWEKAGEHAGNFMFNRQGQIRHLAAHMDRPPLVVSPYDAELFG
;
A
#
# COMPACT_ATOMS: atom_id res chain seq x y z
N MET A 1 6.13 17.88 -25.44
CA MET A 1 6.99 17.12 -24.50
C MET A 1 6.11 16.12 -23.77
N THR A 2 6.55 14.87 -23.58
CA THR A 2 5.79 13.84 -22.85
C THR A 2 6.10 13.96 -21.36
N GLY A 3 5.10 14.30 -20.53
CA GLY A 3 5.19 14.26 -19.07
C GLY A 3 5.11 12.84 -18.51
N GLY A 4 5.07 12.72 -17.19
CA GLY A 4 5.02 11.44 -16.48
C GLY A 4 4.02 11.40 -15.32
N VAL A 5 3.70 10.18 -14.88
CA VAL A 5 2.96 9.90 -13.65
C VAL A 5 3.87 9.09 -12.72
N ALA A 6 4.05 9.54 -11.50
CA ALA A 6 4.74 8.80 -10.45
C ALA A 6 3.69 8.26 -9.46
N ILE A 7 3.44 6.95 -9.52
CA ILE A 7 2.61 6.27 -8.52
C ILE A 7 3.50 5.97 -7.31
N VAL A 8 3.09 6.46 -6.14
CA VAL A 8 3.83 6.30 -4.89
C VAL A 8 2.96 5.52 -3.90
N LEU A 9 3.45 4.37 -3.43
CA LEU A 9 2.72 3.50 -2.49
C LEU A 9 3.38 3.53 -1.11
N HIS A 10 2.68 4.09 -0.12
CA HIS A 10 3.14 4.16 1.27
C HIS A 10 2.80 2.87 2.01
N HIS A 11 3.78 1.99 2.23
CA HIS A 11 3.59 0.75 2.98
C HIS A 11 4.00 0.95 4.45
N HIS A 12 3.03 0.99 5.35
CA HIS A 12 3.26 1.21 6.76
C HIS A 12 2.31 0.40 7.64
N LEU A 13 2.89 -0.25 8.66
CA LEU A 13 2.17 -0.69 9.84
C LEU A 13 3.00 -0.34 11.08
N PRO A 14 2.37 -0.01 12.22
CA PRO A 14 3.07 0.18 13.47
C PRO A 14 3.75 -1.13 13.91
N PHE A 15 4.84 -1.03 14.66
CA PHE A 15 5.56 -2.24 15.12
C PHE A 15 4.73 -2.99 16.16
N ILE A 16 4.22 -4.16 15.78
CA ILE A 16 3.40 -5.04 16.63
C ILE A 16 4.04 -6.42 16.64
N ARG A 17 4.48 -6.86 17.81
CA ARG A 17 5.12 -8.17 18.00
C ARG A 17 4.99 -8.61 19.45
N HIS A 18 4.16 -9.60 19.70
CA HIS A 18 3.84 -10.12 21.03
C HIS A 18 4.22 -11.60 21.14
N PRO A 19 5.52 -11.91 21.35
CA PRO A 19 5.99 -13.29 21.53
C PRO A 19 5.43 -13.97 22.78
N GLU A 20 4.99 -13.21 23.78
CA GLU A 20 4.42 -13.69 25.03
C GLU A 20 3.01 -14.28 24.89
N HIS A 21 2.33 -14.03 23.77
CA HIS A 21 0.98 -14.52 23.47
C HIS A 21 0.98 -15.37 22.21
N ASP A 22 0.35 -16.55 22.22
CA ASP A 22 0.23 -17.39 21.02
C ASP A 22 -0.67 -16.78 19.94
N PHE A 23 -1.66 -15.99 20.36
CA PHE A 23 -2.55 -15.21 19.53
C PHE A 23 -2.60 -13.77 20.06
N PHE A 24 -2.48 -12.80 19.15
CA PHE A 24 -2.65 -11.38 19.46
C PHE A 24 -3.43 -10.72 18.33
N LEU A 25 -4.47 -9.96 18.66
CA LEU A 25 -5.45 -9.47 17.68
C LEU A 25 -4.81 -8.53 16.65
N GLU A 26 -3.96 -7.62 17.11
CA GLU A 26 -3.36 -6.55 16.31
C GLU A 26 -2.28 -7.07 15.36
N GLU A 27 -1.67 -8.23 15.63
CA GLU A 27 -0.75 -8.87 14.67
C GLU A 27 -1.46 -9.28 13.37
N ARG A 28 -2.79 -9.44 13.42
CA ARG A 28 -3.58 -9.77 12.22
C ARG A 28 -3.55 -8.68 11.17
N TRP A 29 -3.34 -7.41 11.54
CA TRP A 29 -3.21 -6.34 10.57
C TRP A 29 -2.04 -6.59 9.61
N LEU A 30 -0.93 -7.16 10.11
CA LEU A 30 0.18 -7.59 9.27
C LEU A 30 -0.22 -8.73 8.35
N TYR A 31 -0.95 -9.73 8.86
CA TYR A 31 -1.35 -10.90 8.09
C TYR A 31 -2.33 -10.52 6.97
N GLU A 32 -3.29 -9.65 7.28
CA GLU A 32 -4.26 -9.09 6.35
C GLU A 32 -3.54 -8.25 5.29
N ALA A 33 -2.61 -7.37 5.66
CA ALA A 33 -1.84 -6.59 4.69
C ALA A 33 -0.97 -7.45 3.77
N ILE A 34 -0.36 -8.54 4.27
CA ILE A 34 0.39 -9.47 3.42
C ILE A 34 -0.53 -10.13 2.38
N THR A 35 -1.67 -10.68 2.83
CA THR A 35 -2.59 -11.44 1.96
C THR A 35 -3.38 -10.55 1.01
N GLU A 36 -3.86 -9.41 1.48
CA GLU A 36 -4.76 -8.53 0.74
C GLU A 36 -4.00 -7.47 -0.05
N THR A 37 -2.73 -7.16 0.25
CA THR A 37 -1.99 -6.10 -0.46
C THR A 37 -0.64 -6.55 -1.00
N TYR A 38 0.29 -7.02 -0.14
CA TYR A 38 1.69 -7.19 -0.56
C TYR A 38 1.89 -8.36 -1.54
N LEU A 39 1.27 -9.52 -1.28
CA LEU A 39 1.31 -10.65 -2.22
C LEU A 39 0.58 -10.33 -3.54
N PRO A 40 -0.63 -9.73 -3.54
CA PRO A 40 -1.26 -9.24 -4.77
C PRO A 40 -0.40 -8.29 -5.59
N LEU A 41 0.24 -7.30 -4.97
CA LEU A 41 1.14 -6.36 -5.65
C LEU A 41 2.34 -7.08 -6.28
N ILE A 42 2.98 -7.98 -5.54
CA ILE A 42 4.06 -8.82 -6.08
C ILE A 42 3.57 -9.66 -7.25
N GLN A 43 2.39 -10.27 -7.16
CA GLN A 43 1.81 -11.06 -8.24
C GLN A 43 1.59 -10.20 -9.50
N ALA A 44 1.07 -8.98 -9.34
CA ALA A 44 0.86 -8.04 -10.43
C ALA A 44 2.18 -7.60 -11.08
N TRP A 45 3.18 -7.22 -10.29
CA TRP A 45 4.51 -6.83 -10.82
C TRP A 45 5.23 -7.99 -11.50
N ARG A 46 5.14 -9.22 -10.96
CA ARG A 46 5.69 -10.41 -11.61
C ARG A 46 4.97 -10.71 -12.94
N ALA A 47 3.68 -10.46 -13.03
CA ALA A 47 2.94 -10.59 -14.29
C ALA A 47 3.44 -9.57 -15.32
N LEU A 48 3.59 -8.30 -14.94
CA LEU A 48 4.14 -7.26 -15.82
C LEU A 48 5.57 -7.59 -16.27
N GLU A 49 6.41 -8.07 -15.36
CA GLU A 49 7.79 -8.48 -15.68
C GLU A 49 7.81 -9.67 -16.66
N ARG A 50 7.00 -10.71 -16.41
CA ARG A 50 6.87 -11.88 -17.29
C ARG A 50 6.39 -11.49 -18.69
N ASP A 51 5.45 -10.56 -18.76
CA ASP A 51 4.82 -10.12 -20.01
C ASP A 51 5.67 -9.04 -20.72
N GLY A 52 6.83 -8.66 -20.15
CA GLY A 52 7.76 -7.70 -20.73
C GLY A 52 7.24 -6.27 -20.78
N VAL A 53 6.24 -5.93 -19.95
CA VAL A 53 5.65 -4.59 -19.89
C VAL A 53 6.56 -3.69 -19.06
N PRO A 54 7.02 -2.53 -19.57
CA PRO A 54 7.76 -1.57 -18.76
C PRO A 54 6.86 -0.95 -17.68
N PHE A 55 7.29 -1.00 -16.44
CA PHE A 55 6.60 -0.37 -15.31
C PHE A 55 7.60 0.20 -14.31
N ALA A 56 7.16 1.24 -13.59
CA ALA A 56 7.93 1.88 -12.53
C ALA A 56 6.97 2.36 -11.43
N PHE A 57 7.29 2.02 -10.18
CA PHE A 57 6.58 2.51 -8.99
C PHE A 57 7.59 3.01 -7.97
N THR A 58 7.20 4.01 -7.18
CA THR A 58 7.91 4.34 -5.94
C THR A 58 7.17 3.70 -4.78
N CYS A 59 7.88 2.98 -3.92
CA CYS A 59 7.28 2.37 -2.72
C CYS A 59 8.03 2.87 -1.50
N SER A 60 7.35 3.45 -0.51
CA SER A 60 7.99 3.58 0.79
C SER A 60 7.80 2.28 1.56
N MET A 61 8.85 1.77 2.19
CA MET A 61 8.73 0.70 3.17
C MET A 61 9.26 1.20 4.52
N THR A 62 8.36 1.35 5.49
CA THR A 62 8.77 1.88 6.80
C THR A 62 9.62 0.88 7.59
N PRO A 63 10.61 1.34 8.39
CA PRO A 63 11.41 0.43 9.22
C PRO A 63 10.59 -0.51 10.11
N PRO A 64 9.50 -0.07 10.79
CA PRO A 64 8.64 -0.97 11.57
C PRO A 64 8.12 -2.15 10.74
N LEU A 65 7.54 -1.85 9.57
CA LEU A 65 6.99 -2.86 8.66
C LEU A 65 8.07 -3.81 8.14
N VAL A 66 9.21 -3.27 7.67
CA VAL A 66 10.31 -4.10 7.14
C VAL A 66 10.83 -5.07 8.20
N ASN A 67 10.98 -4.61 9.43
CA ASN A 67 11.44 -5.45 10.53
C ASN A 67 10.40 -6.53 10.89
N MET A 68 9.10 -6.23 10.85
CA MET A 68 8.06 -7.24 11.05
C MET A 68 8.00 -8.29 9.93
N LEU A 69 8.13 -7.86 8.66
CA LEU A 69 8.18 -8.76 7.50
C LEU A 69 9.44 -9.63 7.44
N ARG A 70 10.46 -9.30 8.24
CA ARG A 70 11.72 -10.04 8.38
C ARG A 70 11.80 -10.83 9.68
N ASP A 71 10.79 -10.76 10.54
CA ASP A 71 10.77 -11.46 11.82
C ASP A 71 10.24 -12.90 11.65
N GLU A 72 11.06 -13.88 12.03
CA GLU A 72 10.75 -15.30 11.85
C GLU A 72 9.48 -15.75 12.60
N LEU A 73 9.21 -15.17 13.77
CA LEU A 73 8.02 -15.49 14.55
C LEU A 73 6.76 -15.03 13.82
N LEU A 74 6.72 -13.76 13.40
CA LEU A 74 5.57 -13.17 12.70
C LEU A 74 5.35 -13.84 11.34
N ILE A 75 6.42 -14.12 10.58
CA ILE A 75 6.34 -14.85 9.31
C ILE A 75 5.87 -16.31 9.52
N GLY A 76 6.29 -16.96 10.61
CA GLY A 76 5.79 -18.27 11.01
C GLY A 76 4.31 -18.25 11.37
N ARG A 77 3.84 -17.23 12.08
CA ARG A 77 2.42 -17.02 12.42
C ARG A 77 1.58 -16.73 11.18
N TYR A 78 2.06 -15.88 10.28
CA TYR A 78 1.41 -15.62 9.00
C TYR A 78 1.22 -16.90 8.18
N ARG A 79 2.24 -17.76 8.09
CA ARG A 79 2.13 -19.05 7.38
C ARG A 79 1.00 -19.92 7.96
N ARG A 80 0.86 -19.97 9.28
CA ARG A 80 -0.26 -20.70 9.92
C ARG A 80 -1.61 -20.06 9.61
N HIS A 81 -1.69 -18.73 9.70
CA HIS A 81 -2.89 -17.97 9.39
C HIS A 81 -3.36 -18.20 7.94
N LEU A 82 -2.45 -18.12 6.96
CA LEU A 82 -2.75 -18.42 5.55
C LEU A 82 -3.22 -19.87 5.36
N GLY A 83 -2.65 -20.81 6.11
CA GLY A 83 -3.14 -22.20 6.15
C GLY A 83 -4.58 -22.32 6.65
N GLN A 84 -4.93 -21.62 7.73
CA GLN A 84 -6.30 -21.59 8.26
C GLN A 84 -7.29 -20.95 7.29
N MET A 85 -6.90 -19.86 6.60
CA MET A 85 -7.73 -19.24 5.56
C MET A 85 -8.01 -20.21 4.40
N ARG A 86 -7.00 -20.99 3.98
CA ARG A 86 -7.16 -21.99 2.93
C ARG A 86 -8.09 -23.12 3.35
N GLU A 87 -7.93 -23.63 4.57
CA GLU A 87 -8.84 -24.65 5.12
C GLU A 87 -10.29 -24.15 5.14
N LEU A 88 -10.51 -22.90 5.58
CA LEU A 88 -11.85 -22.29 5.58
C LEU A 88 -12.39 -22.11 4.15
N ALA A 89 -11.55 -21.71 3.20
CA ALA A 89 -11.96 -21.58 1.80
C ALA A 89 -12.38 -22.93 1.20
N ASP A 90 -11.67 -24.02 1.51
CA ASP A 90 -12.05 -25.37 1.08
C ASP A 90 -13.42 -25.78 1.65
N LYS A 91 -13.66 -25.51 2.94
CA LYS A 91 -14.97 -25.75 3.58
C LYS A 91 -16.09 -24.92 2.95
N GLU A 92 -15.82 -23.65 2.62
CA GLU A 92 -16.79 -22.78 1.98
C GLU A 92 -17.16 -23.26 0.58
N VAL A 93 -16.23 -23.84 -0.18
CA VAL A 93 -16.53 -24.43 -1.50
C VAL A 93 -17.53 -25.58 -1.37
N GLU A 94 -17.36 -26.44 -0.36
CA GLU A 94 -18.32 -27.51 -0.08
C GLU A 94 -19.67 -26.96 0.39
N ARG A 95 -19.67 -26.03 1.36
CA ARG A 95 -20.89 -25.45 1.95
C ARG A 95 -21.73 -24.72 0.93
N THR A 96 -21.11 -24.05 -0.03
CA THR A 96 -21.79 -23.19 -1.02
C THR A 96 -22.12 -23.91 -2.33
N ALA A 97 -21.79 -25.20 -2.48
CA ALA A 97 -21.90 -25.95 -3.73
C ALA A 97 -23.29 -25.88 -4.39
N ASP A 98 -24.36 -25.80 -3.61
CA ASP A 98 -25.75 -25.77 -4.09
C ASP A 98 -26.27 -24.36 -4.43
N ASP A 99 -25.55 -23.27 -4.11
CA ASP A 99 -25.86 -21.91 -4.59
C ASP A 99 -24.78 -21.46 -5.58
N PRO A 100 -25.04 -21.51 -6.90
CA PRO A 100 -24.06 -21.15 -7.92
C PRO A 100 -23.42 -19.77 -7.75
N ARG A 101 -24.15 -18.80 -7.15
CA ARG A 101 -23.64 -17.44 -6.95
C ARG A 101 -22.55 -17.42 -5.88
N PHE A 102 -22.81 -18.05 -4.73
CA PHE A 102 -21.82 -18.15 -3.65
C PHE A 102 -20.69 -19.13 -3.99
N ALA A 103 -21.01 -20.23 -4.67
CA ALA A 103 -20.01 -21.22 -5.12
C ALA A 103 -18.94 -20.59 -6.02
N ASN A 104 -19.31 -19.61 -6.86
CA ASN A 104 -18.36 -18.89 -7.70
C ASN A 104 -17.35 -18.09 -6.86
N VAL A 105 -17.83 -17.37 -5.85
CA VAL A 105 -16.98 -16.57 -4.96
C VAL A 105 -16.10 -17.45 -4.07
N ALA A 106 -16.64 -18.57 -3.57
CA ALA A 106 -15.88 -19.52 -2.76
C ALA A 106 -14.71 -20.12 -3.54
N ARG A 107 -14.94 -20.55 -4.79
CA ARG A 107 -13.87 -21.04 -5.68
C ARG A 107 -12.85 -19.96 -6.00
N TYR A 108 -13.29 -18.72 -6.26
CA TYR A 108 -12.38 -17.60 -6.45
C TYR A 108 -11.44 -17.42 -5.25
N TYR A 109 -11.96 -17.49 -4.03
CA TYR A 109 -11.13 -17.41 -2.81
C TYR A 109 -10.19 -18.60 -2.67
N GLN A 110 -10.66 -19.82 -2.92
CA GLN A 110 -9.85 -21.04 -2.89
C GLN A 110 -8.64 -20.92 -3.84
N GLU A 111 -8.90 -20.55 -5.09
CA GLU A 111 -7.87 -20.37 -6.12
C GLU A 111 -6.90 -19.24 -5.77
N ARG A 112 -7.41 -18.08 -5.33
CA ARG A 112 -6.59 -16.93 -4.95
C ARG A 112 -5.67 -17.25 -3.78
N LEU A 113 -6.19 -17.87 -2.71
CA LEU A 113 -5.39 -18.24 -1.54
C LEU A 113 -4.39 -19.37 -1.83
N ALA A 114 -4.74 -20.32 -2.70
CA ALA A 114 -3.79 -21.31 -3.18
C ALA A 114 -2.64 -20.65 -3.97
N GLY A 115 -2.96 -19.69 -4.84
CA GLY A 115 -1.97 -18.89 -5.57
C GLY A 115 -1.05 -18.09 -4.65
N PHE A 116 -1.61 -17.44 -3.61
CA PHE A 116 -0.82 -16.71 -2.63
C PHE A 116 0.09 -17.61 -1.80
N ALA A 117 -0.38 -18.78 -1.37
CA ALA A 117 0.46 -19.74 -0.67
C ALA A 117 1.61 -20.23 -1.56
N ALA A 118 1.33 -20.54 -2.83
CA ALA A 118 2.36 -20.95 -3.79
C ALA A 118 3.38 -19.82 -4.03
N LEU A 119 2.91 -18.57 -4.18
CA LEU A 119 3.78 -17.41 -4.34
C LEU A 119 4.65 -17.23 -3.09
N PHE A 120 4.05 -17.20 -1.90
CA PHE A 120 4.76 -17.00 -0.63
C PHE A 120 5.85 -18.05 -0.39
N GLU A 121 5.57 -19.32 -0.68
CA GLU A 121 6.58 -20.39 -0.60
C GLU A 121 7.65 -20.25 -1.69
N ALA A 122 7.31 -19.83 -2.90
CA ALA A 122 8.29 -19.51 -3.95
C ALA A 122 9.19 -18.31 -3.58
N LEU A 123 8.76 -17.43 -2.67
CA LEU A 123 9.60 -16.38 -2.07
C LEU A 123 10.43 -16.89 -0.89
N GLY A 124 10.24 -18.13 -0.43
CA GLY A 124 10.80 -18.62 0.83
C GLY A 124 10.31 -17.84 2.05
N GLY A 125 9.15 -17.18 1.94
CA GLY A 125 8.63 -16.23 2.91
C GLY A 125 9.32 -14.86 2.93
N ASP A 126 10.30 -14.59 2.06
CA ASP A 126 11.04 -13.32 2.02
C ASP A 126 10.39 -12.26 1.10
N ILE A 127 9.31 -11.65 1.59
CA ILE A 127 8.58 -10.58 0.89
C ILE A 127 9.50 -9.37 0.62
N VAL A 128 10.26 -8.93 1.62
CA VAL A 128 11.18 -7.77 1.49
C VAL A 128 12.27 -8.06 0.45
N GLY A 129 12.74 -9.31 0.36
CA GLY A 129 13.69 -9.76 -0.65
C GLY A 129 13.16 -9.63 -2.07
N GLU A 130 11.88 -9.91 -2.30
CA GLU A 130 11.26 -9.72 -3.60
C GLU A 130 11.13 -8.25 -3.98
N TYR A 131 10.75 -7.38 -3.05
CA TYR A 131 10.77 -5.92 -3.26
C TYR A 131 12.19 -5.44 -3.62
N LYS A 132 13.20 -5.89 -2.88
CA LYS A 132 14.61 -5.60 -3.19
C LYS A 132 15.00 -6.09 -4.59
N ARG A 133 14.59 -7.29 -4.99
CA ARG A 133 14.87 -7.85 -6.33
C ARG A 133 14.27 -6.97 -7.44
N LEU A 134 13.03 -6.52 -7.26
CA LEU A 134 12.36 -5.63 -8.21
C LEU A 134 13.03 -4.24 -8.26
N GLN A 135 13.51 -3.74 -7.12
CA GLN A 135 14.32 -2.52 -7.06
C GLN A 135 15.66 -2.67 -7.77
N ASP A 136 16.36 -3.78 -7.56
CA ASP A 136 17.65 -4.06 -8.22
C ASP A 136 17.51 -4.13 -9.75
N LYS A 137 16.34 -4.56 -10.25
CA LYS A 137 15.99 -4.56 -11.67
C LYS A 137 15.49 -3.21 -12.22
N GLY A 138 15.32 -2.20 -11.35
CA GLY A 138 14.86 -0.87 -11.73
C GLY A 138 13.35 -0.73 -11.92
N HIS A 139 12.56 -1.73 -11.50
CA HIS A 139 11.10 -1.66 -11.55
C HIS A 139 10.51 -0.87 -10.38
N LEU A 140 11.17 -0.90 -9.22
CA LEU A 140 10.75 -0.17 -8.03
C LEU A 140 11.83 0.84 -7.62
N ASP A 141 11.42 2.03 -7.20
CA ASP A 141 12.24 2.93 -6.40
C ASP A 141 11.76 2.84 -4.94
N ILE A 142 12.49 2.13 -4.09
CA ILE A 142 12.09 1.94 -2.69
C ILE A 142 12.69 3.06 -1.85
N VAL A 143 11.85 3.83 -1.17
CA VAL A 143 12.25 4.88 -0.23
C VAL A 143 12.09 4.42 1.23
N THR A 144 12.88 5.00 2.13
CA THR A 144 12.70 4.76 3.57
C THR A 144 11.61 5.67 4.14
N CYS A 145 11.39 5.61 5.46
CA CYS A 145 10.53 6.52 6.22
C CYS A 145 11.23 6.95 7.51
N THR A 146 10.61 7.76 8.38
CA THR A 146 11.13 7.95 9.74
C THR A 146 11.10 6.63 10.53
N ALA A 147 12.08 6.43 11.42
CA ALA A 147 12.38 5.15 12.06
C ALA A 147 11.20 4.45 12.73
N THR A 148 10.28 5.22 13.32
CA THR A 148 9.07 4.68 13.96
C THR A 148 7.81 5.31 13.39
N HIS A 149 7.88 5.85 12.18
CA HIS A 149 6.85 6.73 11.62
C HIS A 149 6.55 7.94 12.53
N GLY A 150 7.58 8.43 13.25
CA GLY A 150 7.42 9.58 14.13
C GLY A 150 7.13 10.87 13.36
N PHE A 151 6.08 11.60 13.76
CA PHE A 151 5.69 12.86 13.15
C PHE A 151 6.65 13.99 13.56
N LEU A 152 7.64 14.26 12.71
CA LEU A 152 8.75 15.17 12.97
C LEU A 152 8.34 16.59 13.41
N PRO A 153 7.25 17.20 12.93
CA PRO A 153 6.83 18.53 13.39
C PRO A 153 6.58 18.64 14.90
N LEU A 154 6.15 17.55 15.56
CA LEU A 154 5.99 17.52 17.02
C LEU A 154 7.32 17.32 17.78
N MET A 155 8.41 17.02 17.07
CA MET A 155 9.76 16.88 17.61
C MET A 155 10.64 18.10 17.31
N ASN A 156 10.09 19.19 16.76
CA ASN A 156 10.86 20.32 16.24
C ASN A 156 11.71 21.08 17.28
N GLN A 157 11.44 20.88 18.57
CA GLN A 157 12.25 21.43 19.67
C GLN A 157 13.50 20.59 19.96
N ASP A 158 13.56 19.35 19.47
CA ASP A 158 14.67 18.43 19.66
C ASP A 158 15.20 17.93 18.30
N ARG A 159 16.17 18.67 17.76
CA ARG A 159 16.85 18.30 16.52
C ARG A 159 17.53 16.92 16.62
N ALA A 160 17.99 16.51 17.81
CA ALA A 160 18.63 15.22 17.98
C ALA A 160 17.63 14.07 17.83
N ALA A 161 16.41 14.22 18.36
CA ALA A 161 15.32 13.28 18.16
C ALA A 161 14.92 13.17 16.68
N MET A 162 14.75 14.30 15.99
CA MET A 162 14.47 14.30 14.54
C MET A 162 15.60 13.62 13.74
N ARG A 163 16.86 13.92 14.06
CA ARG A 163 18.03 13.29 13.42
C ARG A 163 18.04 11.78 13.65
N ALA A 164 17.75 11.34 14.87
CA ALA A 164 17.70 9.91 15.21
C ALA A 164 16.64 9.18 14.37
N GLN A 165 15.44 9.76 14.21
CA GLN A 165 14.39 9.19 13.36
C GLN A 165 14.83 9.00 11.90
N ILE A 166 15.64 9.93 11.35
CA ILE A 166 16.10 9.87 9.96
C ILE A 166 17.29 8.90 9.81
N GLU A 167 18.32 9.04 10.64
CA GLU A 167 19.55 8.25 10.51
C GLU A 167 19.36 6.77 10.85
N VAL A 168 18.57 6.47 11.88
CA VAL A 168 18.25 5.08 12.22
C VAL A 168 17.52 4.42 11.06
N ALA A 169 16.56 5.12 10.44
CA ALA A 169 15.83 4.58 9.30
C ALA A 169 16.70 4.40 8.05
N CYS A 170 17.65 5.30 7.80
CA CYS A 170 18.58 5.16 6.67
C CYS A 170 19.52 3.96 6.86
N ARG A 171 19.99 3.72 8.08
CA ARG A 171 20.81 2.54 8.42
C ARG A 171 20.00 1.24 8.37
N ASP A 172 18.78 1.26 8.88
CA ASP A 172 17.88 0.10 8.84
C ASP A 172 17.55 -0.29 7.39
N TYR A 173 17.24 0.70 6.55
CA TYR A 173 17.07 0.50 5.12
C TYR A 173 18.33 -0.11 4.48
N GLU A 174 19.52 0.43 4.76
CA GLU A 174 20.77 -0.05 4.19
C GLU A 174 21.04 -1.52 4.56
N ARG A 175 20.70 -1.92 5.79
CA ARG A 175 20.79 -3.32 6.25
C ARG A 175 19.92 -4.26 5.40
N HIS A 176 18.73 -3.81 5.00
CA HIS A 176 17.74 -4.65 4.30
C HIS A 176 17.82 -4.59 2.78
N PHE A 177 18.26 -3.47 2.20
CA PHE A 177 18.29 -3.24 0.75
C PHE A 177 19.71 -3.14 0.19
N SER A 178 20.74 -3.25 1.03
CA SER A 178 22.16 -3.27 0.66
C SER A 178 22.64 -2.01 -0.08
N ARG A 179 21.96 -0.88 0.15
CA ARG A 179 22.29 0.45 -0.37
C ARG A 179 21.66 1.52 0.53
N ARG A 180 22.22 2.72 0.59
CA ARG A 180 21.53 3.84 1.28
C ARG A 180 20.32 4.33 0.47
N PRO A 181 19.24 4.75 1.13
CA PRO A 181 18.06 5.27 0.44
C PRO A 181 18.35 6.65 -0.15
N THR A 182 17.88 6.90 -1.37
CA THR A 182 17.98 8.22 -2.01
C THR A 182 16.76 9.10 -1.77
N GLY A 183 15.62 8.50 -1.42
CA GLY A 183 14.40 9.20 -1.08
C GLY A 183 13.87 8.80 0.29
N ILE A 184 12.98 9.63 0.85
CA ILE A 184 12.28 9.34 2.10
C ILE A 184 10.81 9.77 2.01
N TRP A 185 9.92 8.95 2.57
CA TRP A 185 8.58 9.37 2.95
C TRP A 185 8.59 9.88 4.39
N LEU A 186 8.32 11.16 4.60
CA LEU A 186 8.17 11.69 5.96
C LEU A 186 6.81 11.24 6.52
N ALA A 187 6.76 10.77 7.76
CA ALA A 187 5.50 10.39 8.41
C ALA A 187 4.47 11.52 8.28
N GLU A 188 3.29 11.20 7.75
CA GLU A 188 2.22 12.16 7.42
C GLU A 188 2.63 13.34 6.54
N CYS A 189 3.66 13.17 5.70
CA CYS A 189 4.30 14.27 4.96
C CYS A 189 4.73 15.44 5.88
N GLY A 190 5.00 15.15 7.15
CA GLY A 190 5.31 16.12 8.19
C GLY A 190 6.67 16.77 8.00
N TYR A 191 6.68 18.00 7.51
CA TYR A 191 7.88 18.76 7.17
C TYR A 191 8.06 19.98 8.07
N VAL A 192 9.26 20.14 8.63
CA VAL A 192 9.69 21.35 9.34
C VAL A 192 10.71 22.09 8.47
N PRO A 193 10.39 23.30 7.97
CA PRO A 193 11.29 24.08 7.12
C PRO A 193 12.67 24.25 7.75
N LYS A 194 13.72 24.20 6.91
CA LYS A 194 15.13 24.32 7.27
C LYS A 194 15.68 23.14 8.06
N ILE A 195 15.01 22.73 9.13
CA ILE A 195 15.51 21.64 9.98
C ILE A 195 15.44 20.30 9.24
N THR A 196 14.32 20.01 8.59
CA THR A 196 14.13 18.70 7.95
C THR A 196 15.05 18.54 6.76
N ASP A 197 15.12 19.52 5.85
CA ASP A 197 15.94 19.42 4.64
C ASP A 197 17.45 19.44 4.93
N GLU A 198 17.91 20.11 6.00
CA GLU A 198 19.27 19.97 6.53
C GLU A 198 19.55 18.55 7.00
N LEU A 199 18.68 17.97 7.83
CA LEU A 199 18.86 16.61 8.35
C LEU A 199 18.79 15.55 7.24
N LEU A 200 17.92 15.74 6.24
CA LEU A 200 17.85 14.85 5.08
C LEU A 200 19.14 14.91 4.25
N ALA A 201 19.68 16.10 4.01
CA ALA A 201 20.94 16.26 3.29
C ALA A 201 22.13 15.67 4.06
N GLU A 202 22.20 15.88 5.39
CA GLU A 202 23.20 15.25 6.27
C GLU A 202 23.18 13.71 6.13
N ALA A 203 21.99 13.11 6.01
CA ALA A 203 21.81 11.67 5.83
C ALA A 203 22.06 11.17 4.39
N GLY A 204 22.29 12.07 3.43
CA GLY A 204 22.47 11.75 2.01
C GLY A 204 21.16 11.50 1.24
N VAL A 205 20.01 11.83 1.82
CA VAL A 205 18.70 11.77 1.18
C VAL A 205 18.57 12.94 0.20
N ARG A 206 18.11 12.65 -1.01
CA ARG A 206 18.06 13.60 -2.14
C ARG A 206 16.67 14.12 -2.42
N TYR A 207 15.63 13.39 -2.03
CA TYR A 207 14.26 13.84 -2.22
C TYR A 207 13.29 13.30 -1.16
N PHE A 208 12.15 13.99 -1.02
CA PHE A 208 11.05 13.60 -0.13
C PHE A 208 9.70 14.06 -0.70
N PHE A 209 8.63 13.63 -0.04
CA PHE A 209 7.25 13.96 -0.40
C PHE A 209 6.63 14.93 0.60
N VAL A 210 5.81 15.85 0.09
CA VAL A 210 4.99 16.79 0.87
C VAL A 210 3.55 16.77 0.36
N ASP A 211 2.62 17.27 1.17
CA ASP A 211 1.29 17.56 0.68
C ASP A 211 1.31 18.78 -0.28
N SER A 212 0.27 18.93 -1.09
CA SER A 212 0.06 20.05 -2.02
C SER A 212 0.26 21.40 -1.34
N HIS A 213 -0.24 21.57 -0.11
CA HIS A 213 -0.11 22.81 0.65
C HIS A 213 1.36 23.16 0.97
N GLY A 214 2.23 22.16 1.11
CA GLY A 214 3.66 22.36 1.39
C GLY A 214 4.40 23.06 0.23
N ILE A 215 3.92 22.88 -1.00
CA ILE A 215 4.42 23.61 -2.18
C ILE A 215 3.60 24.89 -2.43
N GLN A 216 2.27 24.82 -2.31
CA GLN A 216 1.38 25.97 -2.60
C GLN A 216 1.58 27.15 -1.65
N HIS A 217 2.00 26.90 -0.40
CA HIS A 217 2.30 27.92 0.60
C HIS A 217 3.80 28.17 0.79
N ALA A 218 4.62 27.76 -0.18
CA ALA A 218 6.05 28.08 -0.17
C ALA A 218 6.28 29.60 -0.14
N SER A 219 7.40 30.03 0.44
CA SER A 219 7.78 31.45 0.56
C SER A 219 7.96 32.14 -0.80
N ALA A 220 8.23 31.36 -1.85
CA ALA A 220 8.18 31.80 -3.24
C ALA A 220 7.08 31.01 -3.97
N ALA A 221 6.27 31.72 -4.76
CA ALA A 221 5.19 31.10 -5.52
C ALA A 221 5.77 30.07 -6.52
N PRO A 222 5.33 28.79 -6.47
CA PRO A 222 5.84 27.76 -7.36
C PRO A 222 5.33 28.01 -8.79
N VAL A 223 6.24 28.26 -9.73
CA VAL A 223 5.91 28.56 -11.14
C VAL A 223 5.03 27.47 -11.78
N TYR A 224 5.31 26.20 -11.46
CA TYR A 224 4.61 25.05 -12.02
C TYR A 224 3.71 24.32 -11.01
N GLY A 225 3.38 24.97 -9.89
CA GLY A 225 2.59 24.36 -8.82
C GLY A 225 3.21 23.05 -8.32
N VAL A 226 2.38 22.03 -8.16
CA VAL A 226 2.78 20.69 -7.69
C VAL A 226 3.35 19.78 -8.80
N TYR A 227 3.40 20.24 -10.04
CA TYR A 227 3.71 19.41 -11.22
C TYR A 227 5.19 19.41 -11.63
N ALA A 228 6.03 20.04 -10.82
CA ALA A 228 7.48 19.94 -10.88
C ALA A 228 8.03 19.98 -9.45
N PRO A 229 9.11 19.23 -9.13
CA PRO A 229 9.71 19.29 -7.81
C PRO A 229 10.28 20.68 -7.52
N LEU A 230 10.23 21.08 -6.26
CA LEU A 230 10.98 22.23 -5.76
C LEU A 230 12.26 21.76 -5.08
N HIS A 231 13.37 22.44 -5.35
CA HIS A 231 14.61 22.24 -4.58
C HIS A 231 14.59 23.16 -3.37
N THR A 232 14.90 22.61 -2.19
CA THR A 232 15.03 23.42 -0.97
C THR A 232 16.20 24.40 -1.12
N PRO A 233 16.05 25.69 -0.73
CA PRO A 233 17.06 26.72 -1.03
C PRO A 233 18.45 26.47 -0.45
N HIS A 234 18.55 25.76 0.68
CA HIS A 234 19.81 25.62 1.43
C HIS A 234 20.54 24.33 1.11
N THR A 235 19.82 23.24 0.87
CA THR A 235 20.41 21.91 0.70
C THR A 235 20.21 21.32 -0.69
N GLY A 236 19.30 21.87 -1.48
CA GLY A 236 18.98 21.35 -2.81
C GLY A 236 18.23 20.02 -2.79
N VAL A 237 17.76 19.55 -1.63
CA VAL A 237 16.92 18.36 -1.51
C VAL A 237 15.60 18.64 -2.23
N ALA A 238 15.14 17.71 -3.08
CA ALA A 238 13.93 17.91 -3.87
C ALA A 238 12.67 17.52 -3.09
N ALA A 239 11.67 18.39 -3.08
CA ALA A 239 10.35 18.14 -2.53
C ALA A 239 9.35 17.90 -3.67
N PHE A 240 8.69 16.74 -3.66
CA PHE A 240 7.60 16.39 -4.57
C PHE A 240 6.27 16.54 -3.85
N ALA A 241 5.32 17.27 -4.44
CA ALA A 241 3.99 17.42 -3.85
C ALA A 241 2.97 16.48 -4.47
N ARG A 242 2.04 16.02 -3.63
CA ARG A 242 0.83 15.32 -4.06
C ARG A 242 0.04 16.13 -5.09
N ASP A 243 -0.39 15.48 -6.16
CA ASP A 243 -1.39 15.99 -7.09
C ASP A 243 -2.82 15.80 -6.52
N PRO A 244 -3.58 16.89 -6.27
CA PRO A 244 -4.90 16.78 -5.67
C PRO A 244 -5.94 16.10 -6.58
N GLU A 245 -5.79 16.19 -7.90
CA GLU A 245 -6.75 15.64 -8.86
C GLU A 245 -6.72 14.09 -8.86
N SER A 246 -5.52 13.50 -8.92
CA SER A 246 -5.33 12.05 -8.86
C SER A 246 -5.64 11.46 -7.48
N SER A 247 -5.41 12.21 -6.39
CA SER A 247 -5.82 11.76 -5.06
C SER A 247 -7.34 11.63 -4.97
N LYS A 248 -8.09 12.65 -5.38
CA LYS A 248 -9.56 12.66 -5.26
C LYS A 248 -10.22 11.48 -5.97
N GLN A 249 -9.74 11.10 -7.15
CA GLN A 249 -10.31 10.02 -7.98
C GLN A 249 -10.14 8.63 -7.37
N VAL A 250 -9.09 8.41 -6.57
CA VAL A 250 -8.76 7.07 -6.06
C VAL A 250 -9.08 6.95 -4.56
N TRP A 251 -8.94 8.03 -3.77
CA TRP A 251 -9.17 7.99 -2.32
C TRP A 251 -10.62 8.12 -1.87
N SER A 252 -11.49 8.75 -2.68
CA SER A 252 -12.86 9.00 -2.24
C SER A 252 -13.73 7.76 -2.41
N SER A 253 -14.31 7.24 -1.32
CA SER A 253 -15.33 6.18 -1.39
C SER A 253 -16.70 6.68 -1.87
N HIS A 254 -16.89 7.99 -2.02
CA HIS A 254 -18.13 8.59 -2.49
C HIS A 254 -18.05 9.09 -3.95
N GLU A 255 -16.88 9.58 -4.35
CA GLU A 255 -16.66 10.20 -5.66
C GLU A 255 -15.56 9.51 -6.48
N GLY A 256 -14.84 8.57 -5.87
CA GLY A 256 -13.74 7.83 -6.49
C GLY A 256 -14.07 6.38 -6.76
N TYR A 257 -13.14 5.70 -7.42
CA TYR A 257 -13.33 4.34 -7.92
C TYR A 257 -13.72 3.31 -6.83
N PRO A 258 -13.12 3.28 -5.63
CA PRO A 258 -13.39 2.23 -4.64
C PRO A 258 -14.85 2.14 -4.17
N GLY A 259 -15.65 3.19 -4.38
CA GLY A 259 -17.07 3.22 -4.03
C GLY A 259 -18.01 2.55 -5.05
N ASP A 260 -17.49 2.05 -6.17
CA ASP A 260 -18.31 1.42 -7.20
C ASP A 260 -19.04 0.19 -6.67
N PHE A 261 -20.30 0.04 -7.08
CA PHE A 261 -21.20 -0.97 -6.53
C PHE A 261 -20.79 -2.40 -6.87
N ASP A 262 -19.89 -2.58 -7.84
CA ASP A 262 -19.41 -3.88 -8.28
C ASP A 262 -18.21 -4.37 -7.47
N TYR A 263 -17.55 -3.48 -6.72
CA TYR A 263 -16.44 -3.86 -5.86
C TYR A 263 -16.90 -4.57 -4.58
N ARG A 264 -15.98 -5.37 -4.03
CA ARG A 264 -16.16 -6.17 -2.83
C ARG A 264 -16.49 -5.27 -1.63
N GLU A 265 -17.52 -5.62 -0.88
CA GLU A 265 -17.90 -4.93 0.36
C GLU A 265 -16.94 -5.31 1.48
N TYR A 266 -16.23 -4.33 2.03
CA TYR A 266 -15.24 -4.56 3.08
C TYR A 266 -15.88 -5.00 4.39
N TYR A 267 -17.06 -4.46 4.73
CA TYR A 267 -17.71 -4.64 6.03
C TYR A 267 -18.67 -5.85 6.11
N ARG A 268 -18.71 -6.72 5.09
CA ARG A 268 -19.49 -7.98 5.10
C ARG A 268 -18.57 -9.17 4.98
N ASP A 269 -18.51 -9.98 6.02
CA ASP A 269 -17.57 -11.09 6.14
C ASP A 269 -18.26 -12.29 6.81
N ILE A 270 -17.92 -13.51 6.38
CA ILE A 270 -18.51 -14.73 6.92
C ILE A 270 -18.25 -14.92 8.42
N GLY A 271 -17.22 -14.26 8.96
CA GLY A 271 -16.96 -14.17 10.40
C GLY A 271 -18.12 -13.59 11.21
N TYR A 272 -18.95 -12.76 10.59
CA TYR A 272 -20.15 -12.18 11.18
C TYR A 272 -21.44 -12.84 10.70
N ASP A 273 -21.47 -13.30 9.44
CA ASP A 273 -22.70 -13.77 8.80
C ASP A 273 -23.04 -15.24 9.11
N LEU A 274 -22.04 -16.12 9.28
CA LEU A 274 -22.26 -17.56 9.45
C LEU A 274 -22.47 -17.99 10.90
N ASP A 275 -23.02 -19.20 11.07
CA ASP A 275 -23.24 -19.82 12.37
C ASP A 275 -21.96 -19.86 13.21
N PHE A 276 -22.12 -19.59 14.52
CA PHE A 276 -20.99 -19.45 15.43
C PHE A 276 -20.14 -20.72 15.49
N ASP A 277 -20.76 -21.88 15.66
CA ASP A 277 -20.03 -23.15 15.80
C ASP A 277 -19.17 -23.46 14.57
N TYR A 278 -19.67 -23.13 13.37
CA TYR A 278 -18.96 -23.32 12.11
C TYR A 278 -17.72 -22.41 12.02
N ILE A 279 -17.85 -21.15 12.40
CA ILE A 279 -16.78 -20.15 12.24
C ILE A 279 -15.85 -20.04 13.45
N SER A 280 -16.25 -20.60 14.59
CA SER A 280 -15.52 -20.55 15.87
C SER A 280 -14.02 -20.87 15.78
N PRO A 281 -13.55 -21.83 14.95
CA PRO A 281 -12.12 -22.14 14.86
C PRO A 281 -11.29 -21.08 14.11
N TYR A 282 -11.95 -20.14 13.42
CA TYR A 282 -11.32 -19.14 12.54
C TYR A 282 -11.46 -17.71 13.04
N ILE A 283 -12.17 -17.51 14.15
CA ILE A 283 -12.35 -16.23 14.83
C ILE A 283 -11.47 -16.12 16.07
N HIS A 284 -11.69 -15.11 16.92
CA HIS A 284 -10.89 -14.92 18.12
C HIS A 284 -11.03 -16.13 19.06
N PRO A 285 -9.95 -16.61 19.72
CA PRO A 285 -10.02 -17.74 20.65
C PRO A 285 -11.04 -17.57 21.78
N ASP A 286 -11.25 -16.33 22.24
CA ASP A 286 -12.27 -16.00 23.25
C ASP A 286 -13.72 -15.94 22.70
N GLY A 287 -13.96 -16.40 21.47
CA GLY A 287 -15.28 -16.41 20.83
C GLY A 287 -15.75 -15.05 20.30
N ILE A 288 -14.85 -14.06 20.18
CA ILE A 288 -15.17 -12.76 19.58
C ILE A 288 -15.16 -12.90 18.05
N ARG A 289 -16.29 -12.55 17.41
CA ARG A 289 -16.41 -12.52 15.94
C ARG A 289 -15.50 -11.43 15.35
N LEU A 290 -14.78 -11.81 14.30
CA LEU A 290 -13.84 -10.96 13.57
C LEU A 290 -13.90 -11.27 12.08
N ASN A 291 -13.31 -10.42 11.24
CA ASN A 291 -13.20 -10.69 9.82
C ASN A 291 -12.33 -11.92 9.56
N THR A 292 -12.79 -12.83 8.69
CA THR A 292 -12.02 -14.00 8.24
C THR A 292 -11.22 -13.72 6.97
N GLY A 293 -11.58 -12.66 6.23
CA GLY A 293 -11.02 -12.33 4.91
C GLY A 293 -11.87 -12.85 3.75
N LEU A 294 -12.81 -13.77 4.02
CA LEU A 294 -13.74 -14.29 3.03
C LEU A 294 -15.03 -13.47 3.05
N LYS A 295 -15.16 -12.59 2.05
CA LYS A 295 -16.19 -11.55 1.93
C LYS A 295 -16.97 -11.78 0.64
N TYR A 296 -18.24 -12.13 0.78
CA TYR A 296 -19.05 -12.65 -0.33
C TYR A 296 -19.96 -11.61 -0.99
N HIS A 297 -19.92 -10.38 -0.52
CA HIS A 297 -20.86 -9.34 -0.94
C HIS A 297 -20.15 -8.21 -1.66
N ARG A 298 -20.86 -7.54 -2.56
CA ARG A 298 -20.43 -6.30 -3.21
C ARG A 298 -21.05 -5.08 -2.55
N ILE A 299 -20.47 -3.91 -2.79
CA ILE A 299 -20.94 -2.64 -2.22
C ILE A 299 -22.44 -2.41 -2.51
N THR A 300 -22.93 -2.78 -3.69
CA THR A 300 -24.35 -2.76 -4.09
C THR A 300 -25.00 -1.38 -4.21
N GLY A 301 -24.66 -0.46 -3.30
CA GLY A 301 -25.26 0.85 -3.14
C GLY A 301 -25.40 1.21 -1.66
N LYS A 302 -26.14 2.28 -1.39
CA LYS A 302 -26.47 2.73 -0.02
C LYS A 302 -27.67 1.93 0.51
N THR A 303 -27.45 0.64 0.79
CA THR A 303 -28.47 -0.30 1.26
C THR A 303 -27.87 -1.30 2.25
N ASP A 304 -28.67 -1.79 3.19
CA ASP A 304 -28.30 -2.87 4.12
C ASP A 304 -28.32 -4.25 3.43
N HIS A 305 -29.10 -4.37 2.36
CA HIS A 305 -29.20 -5.58 1.53
C HIS A 305 -28.09 -5.57 0.47
N LYS A 306 -26.96 -6.16 0.83
CA LYS A 306 -25.82 -6.34 -0.09
C LYS A 306 -26.05 -7.56 -0.97
N GLU A 307 -25.78 -7.42 -2.26
CA GLU A 307 -25.82 -8.52 -3.22
C GLU A 307 -24.50 -9.29 -3.23
N VAL A 308 -24.54 -10.50 -3.79
CA VAL A 308 -23.37 -11.37 -3.93
C VAL A 308 -22.33 -10.72 -4.83
N TYR A 309 -21.06 -10.80 -4.42
CA TYR A 309 -19.92 -10.33 -5.19
C TYR A 309 -19.70 -11.18 -6.44
N ASP A 310 -19.34 -10.55 -7.55
CA ASP A 310 -18.94 -11.23 -8.78
C ASP A 310 -17.49 -10.81 -9.13
N PRO A 311 -16.50 -11.70 -8.91
CA PRO A 311 -15.10 -11.39 -9.19
C PRO A 311 -14.82 -10.99 -10.64
N HIS A 312 -15.53 -11.57 -11.62
CA HIS A 312 -15.32 -11.25 -13.03
C HIS A 312 -15.80 -9.84 -13.35
N ARG A 313 -17.02 -9.50 -12.87
CA ARG A 313 -17.59 -8.17 -13.05
C ARG A 313 -16.73 -7.08 -12.40
N ALA A 314 -16.22 -7.32 -11.20
CA ALA A 314 -15.30 -6.40 -10.54
C ALA A 314 -13.98 -6.24 -11.29
N TRP A 315 -13.46 -7.31 -11.90
CA TRP A 315 -12.26 -7.26 -12.73
C TRP A 315 -12.47 -6.40 -13.99
N GLU A 316 -13.59 -6.57 -14.69
CA GLU A 316 -13.96 -5.72 -15.83
C GLU A 316 -14.10 -4.24 -15.40
N LYS A 317 -14.75 -3.99 -14.26
CA LYS A 317 -14.88 -2.66 -13.68
C LYS A 317 -13.52 -2.02 -13.38
N ALA A 318 -12.57 -2.79 -12.84
CA ALA A 318 -11.21 -2.32 -12.61
C ALA A 318 -10.50 -1.93 -13.92
N GLY A 319 -10.72 -2.67 -15.02
CA GLY A 319 -10.23 -2.31 -16.35
C GLY A 319 -10.81 -0.99 -16.86
N GLU A 320 -12.12 -0.75 -16.69
CA GLU A 320 -12.77 0.52 -17.04
C GLU A 320 -12.18 1.69 -16.24
N HIS A 321 -12.02 1.53 -14.93
CA HIS A 321 -11.44 2.56 -14.06
C HIS A 321 -9.97 2.84 -14.37
N ALA A 322 -9.18 1.82 -14.68
CA ALA A 322 -7.81 2.00 -15.14
C ALA A 322 -7.75 2.80 -16.44
N GLY A 323 -8.64 2.50 -17.40
CA GLY A 323 -8.78 3.26 -18.64
C GLY A 323 -9.18 4.72 -18.40
N ASN A 324 -10.11 4.97 -17.48
CA ASN A 324 -10.52 6.32 -17.09
C ASN A 324 -9.37 7.11 -16.45
N PHE A 325 -8.65 6.50 -15.50
CA PHE A 325 -7.50 7.13 -14.85
C PHE A 325 -6.42 7.49 -15.88
N MET A 326 -6.08 6.57 -16.78
CA MET A 326 -5.13 6.81 -17.87
C MET A 326 -5.58 7.98 -18.76
N PHE A 327 -6.83 7.99 -19.20
CA PHE A 327 -7.38 9.06 -20.04
C PHE A 327 -7.27 10.43 -19.37
N ASN A 328 -7.65 10.52 -18.09
CA ASN A 328 -7.60 11.77 -17.32
C ASN A 328 -6.15 12.25 -17.14
N ARG A 329 -5.22 11.37 -16.77
CA ARG A 329 -3.79 11.71 -16.63
C ARG A 329 -3.17 12.14 -17.96
N GLN A 330 -3.53 11.51 -19.07
CA GLN A 330 -3.11 11.94 -20.41
C GLN A 330 -3.67 13.33 -20.78
N GLY A 331 -4.92 13.62 -20.43
CA GLY A 331 -5.51 14.96 -20.58
C GLY A 331 -4.78 16.02 -19.76
N GLN A 332 -4.58 15.74 -18.47
CA GLN A 332 -3.89 16.61 -17.51
C GLN A 332 -2.46 16.91 -17.95
N ILE A 333 -1.68 15.88 -18.31
CA ILE A 333 -0.30 16.04 -18.78
C ILE A 333 -0.24 16.86 -20.08
N ARG A 334 -1.15 16.63 -21.04
CA ARG A 334 -1.19 17.42 -22.28
C ARG A 334 -1.47 18.90 -22.01
N HIS A 335 -2.40 19.18 -21.10
CA HIS A 335 -2.70 20.56 -20.70
C HIS A 335 -1.50 21.22 -20.02
N LEU A 336 -0.90 20.56 -19.03
CA LEU A 336 0.26 21.07 -18.29
C LEU A 336 1.47 21.29 -19.20
N ALA A 337 1.78 20.33 -20.08
CA ALA A 337 2.91 20.41 -21.00
C ALA A 337 2.83 21.59 -21.98
N ALA A 338 1.62 22.15 -22.23
CA ALA A 338 1.45 23.35 -23.04
C ALA A 338 1.82 24.64 -22.29
N HIS A 339 1.91 24.60 -20.96
CA HIS A 339 2.15 25.75 -20.08
C HIS A 339 3.46 25.65 -19.30
N MET A 340 4.28 24.63 -19.58
CA MET A 340 5.54 24.36 -18.88
C MET A 340 6.72 24.30 -19.84
N ASP A 341 7.87 24.82 -19.42
CA ASP A 341 9.14 24.74 -20.16
C ASP A 341 9.82 23.35 -20.10
N ARG A 342 9.20 22.42 -19.37
CA ARG A 342 9.70 21.07 -19.09
C ARG A 342 8.55 20.07 -19.02
N PRO A 343 8.83 18.76 -19.10
CA PRO A 343 7.81 17.73 -18.90
C PRO A 343 7.16 17.85 -17.50
N PRO A 344 5.81 17.87 -17.40
CA PRO A 344 5.13 17.80 -16.10
C PRO A 344 5.28 16.42 -15.48
N LEU A 345 5.32 16.38 -14.15
CA LEU A 345 5.25 15.14 -13.37
C LEU A 345 4.04 15.19 -12.44
N VAL A 346 3.11 14.26 -12.61
CA VAL A 346 1.97 14.07 -11.71
C VAL A 346 2.37 13.05 -10.64
N VAL A 347 2.45 13.48 -9.38
CA VAL A 347 2.82 12.59 -8.26
C VAL A 347 1.55 12.16 -7.54
N SER A 348 1.27 10.85 -7.58
CA SER A 348 0.04 10.25 -7.08
C SER A 348 0.35 9.28 -5.93
N PRO A 349 0.48 9.81 -4.69
CA PRO A 349 0.74 9.02 -3.50
C PRO A 349 -0.54 8.46 -2.88
N TYR A 350 -0.46 7.22 -2.42
CA TYR A 350 -1.54 6.46 -1.79
C TYR A 350 -0.98 5.56 -0.69
N ASP A 351 -1.78 5.27 0.33
CA ASP A 351 -1.47 4.16 1.24
C ASP A 351 -1.55 2.85 0.46
N ALA A 352 -0.59 1.96 0.68
CA ALA A 352 -0.48 0.73 -0.10
C ALA A 352 -1.70 -0.17 0.14
N GLU A 353 -2.19 -0.21 1.37
CA GLU A 353 -3.31 -1.02 1.85
C GLU A 353 -4.66 -0.59 1.23
N LEU A 354 -4.70 0.50 0.47
CA LEU A 354 -5.84 0.86 -0.38
C LEU A 354 -5.99 -0.09 -1.59
N PHE A 355 -4.91 -0.75 -2.02
CA PHE A 355 -4.90 -1.65 -3.17
C PHE A 355 -4.90 -3.11 -2.73
N GLY A 356 -6.06 -3.79 -2.88
CA GLY A 356 -6.22 -5.20 -2.51
C GLY A 356 -7.43 -5.92 -3.09
#